data_AF-A0A925EM33-F1
#
_entry.id   AF-A0A925EM33-F1
#
_cell.length_a   1.000
_cell.length_b   1.000
_cell.length_c   1.000
_cell.angle_alpha   90.00
_cell.angle_beta   90.00
_cell.angle_gamma   90.00
#
_symmetry.space_group_name_H-M   'P 1'
#
loop_
_entity.id
_entity.type
_entity.pdbx_description
1 polymer ?
#
loop_
_entity_poly.entity_id
_entity_poly.type
_entity_poly.pdbx_seq_one_letter_code
_entity_poly.pdbx_strand_id
1 'polypeptide(L)'
;MAFRKAWLFLYARGVGADYLDALDKFVRSVVVAYRSSYSIDRLKLELLANRRLTGNTEVDKSLALNEEEVSVRDLWLRLVYLTLEGIGEPCSQTRISLDNPSEDDTGVQLLVNGVIRAFNNGYTLESFKLEMLFDGARVDDPQQSALLSQWMRIIFITLQVHSEK
;
A
#
# COMPACT_ATOMS: atom_id res chain seq x y z
N MET A 1 10.21 13.58 5.29
CA MET A 1 9.72 13.71 6.69
C MET A 1 8.27 13.23 6.88
N ALA A 2 7.33 13.46 5.96
CA ALA A 2 5.93 13.01 6.09
C ALA A 2 5.75 11.47 5.99
N PHE A 3 6.43 10.84 5.02
CA PHE A 3 6.47 9.38 4.81
C PHE A 3 6.82 8.61 6.10
N ARG A 4 7.84 9.08 6.80
CA ARG A 4 8.36 8.52 8.06
C ARG A 4 7.33 8.51 9.20
N LYS A 5 6.51 9.56 9.35
CA LYS A 5 5.54 9.66 10.46
C LYS A 5 4.32 8.78 10.21
N ALA A 6 3.80 8.77 8.98
CA ALA A 6 2.67 7.93 8.60
C ALA A 6 2.93 6.43 8.79
N TRP A 7 4.15 6.01 8.48
CA TRP A 7 4.66 4.64 8.58
C TRP A 7 4.61 4.03 9.99
N LEU A 8 4.68 4.86 11.02
CA LEU A 8 4.75 4.44 12.43
C LEU A 8 3.39 4.48 13.12
N PHE A 9 2.49 5.38 12.70
CA PHE A 9 1.13 5.44 13.23
C PHE A 9 0.32 4.18 12.93
N LEU A 10 0.62 3.49 11.83
CA LEU A 10 0.00 2.20 11.46
C LEU A 10 0.26 1.07 12.47
N TYR A 11 1.23 1.21 13.38
CA TYR A 11 1.53 0.22 14.42
C TYR A 11 0.90 0.54 15.78
N ALA A 12 0.59 1.82 16.05
CA ALA A 12 0.31 2.28 17.41
C ALA A 12 -1.17 2.15 17.82
N ARG A 13 -2.11 2.06 16.88
CA ARG A 13 -3.56 1.97 17.18
C ARG A 13 -4.29 1.14 16.15
N GLY A 14 -5.11 0.21 16.63
CA GLY A 14 -5.85 -0.77 15.85
C GLY A 14 -6.90 -0.20 14.89
N VAL A 15 -7.74 -1.12 14.40
CA VAL A 15 -8.85 -0.90 13.46
C VAL A 15 -9.68 0.33 13.85
N GLY A 16 -9.80 1.33 12.97
CA GLY A 16 -10.53 2.56 13.25
C GLY A 16 -10.08 3.77 12.43
N ALA A 17 -10.57 4.96 12.79
CA ALA A 17 -10.27 6.20 12.07
C ALA A 17 -8.77 6.56 12.06
N ASP A 18 -8.08 6.36 13.18
CA ASP A 18 -6.63 6.61 13.31
C ASP A 18 -5.81 5.75 12.35
N TYR A 19 -6.22 4.48 12.16
CA TYR A 19 -5.59 3.57 11.22
C TYR A 19 -5.82 4.04 9.76
N LEU A 20 -7.04 4.47 9.43
CA LEU A 20 -7.36 4.98 8.10
C LEU A 20 -6.60 6.27 7.78
N ASP A 21 -6.48 7.18 8.73
CA ASP A 21 -5.71 8.43 8.60
C ASP A 21 -4.20 8.14 8.44
N ALA A 22 -3.66 7.17 9.19
CA ALA A 22 -2.29 6.75 9.03
C ALA A 22 -2.03 6.11 7.65
N LEU A 23 -2.99 5.33 7.15
CA LEU A 23 -2.93 4.70 5.83
C LEU A 23 -3.01 5.74 4.71
N ASP A 24 -3.89 6.73 4.81
CA ASP A 24 -3.99 7.85 3.88
C ASP A 24 -2.69 8.66 3.84
N LYS A 25 -2.16 9.06 5.00
CA LYS A 25 -0.87 9.76 5.10
C LYS A 25 0.27 8.96 4.50
N PHE A 26 0.23 7.63 4.66
CA PHE A 26 1.22 6.73 4.08
C PHE A 26 1.13 6.79 2.56
N VAL A 27 -0.04 6.49 2.00
CA VAL A 27 -0.27 6.51 0.54
C VAL A 27 0.09 7.86 -0.06
N ARG A 28 -0.37 8.99 0.52
CA ARG A 28 -0.01 10.33 0.05
C ARG A 28 1.49 10.55 -0.01
N SER A 29 2.20 10.12 1.02
CA SER A 29 3.66 10.27 1.07
C SER A 29 4.36 9.43 0.01
N VAL A 30 3.87 8.22 -0.26
CA VAL A 30 4.38 7.34 -1.32
C VAL A 30 4.11 7.96 -2.69
N VAL A 31 2.90 8.47 -2.93
CA VAL A 31 2.53 9.14 -4.19
C VAL A 31 3.41 10.36 -4.45
N VAL A 32 3.71 11.16 -3.41
CA VAL A 32 4.65 12.28 -3.52
C VAL A 32 6.06 11.80 -3.88
N ALA A 33 6.53 10.72 -3.25
CA ALA A 33 7.83 10.13 -3.56
C ALA A 33 7.89 9.58 -5.00
N TYR A 34 6.83 8.90 -5.45
CA TYR A 34 6.66 8.39 -6.80
C TYR A 34 6.75 9.54 -7.83
N ARG A 35 5.96 10.61 -7.62
CA ARG A 35 5.99 11.81 -8.47
C ARG A 35 7.35 12.52 -8.45
N SER A 36 8.08 12.41 -7.35
CA SER A 36 9.44 12.93 -7.21
C SER A 36 10.51 11.96 -7.76
N SER A 37 10.10 10.92 -8.49
CA SER A 37 10.98 9.95 -9.14
C SER A 37 11.88 9.17 -8.18
N TYR A 38 11.39 8.87 -6.98
CA TYR A 38 12.06 7.92 -6.10
C TYR A 38 11.74 6.49 -6.55
N SER A 39 12.76 5.66 -6.73
CA SER A 39 12.57 4.22 -6.96
C SER A 39 12.07 3.54 -5.70
N ILE A 40 11.37 2.41 -5.88
CA ILE A 40 10.97 1.57 -4.76
C ILE A 40 12.19 1.11 -3.95
N ASP A 41 13.31 0.76 -4.60
CA ASP A 41 14.53 0.33 -3.92
C ASP A 41 15.16 1.45 -3.08
N ARG A 42 15.08 2.69 -3.55
CA ARG A 42 15.54 3.85 -2.77
C ARG A 42 14.67 4.06 -1.53
N LEU A 43 13.35 3.90 -1.65
CA LEU A 43 12.45 3.94 -0.51
C LEU A 43 12.71 2.77 0.44
N LYS A 44 12.93 1.55 -0.06
CA LYS A 44 13.33 0.38 0.76
C LYS A 44 14.61 0.66 1.51
N LEU A 45 15.65 1.18 0.87
CA LEU A 45 16.91 1.54 1.54
C LEU A 45 16.70 2.61 2.61
N GLU A 46 15.90 3.64 2.33
CA GLU A 46 15.54 4.65 3.33
C GLU A 46 14.80 4.02 4.52
N LEU A 47 13.92 3.05 4.28
CA LEU A 47 13.23 2.31 5.32
C LEU A 47 14.17 1.45 6.17
N LEU A 48 15.10 0.73 5.52
CA LEU A 48 16.14 -0.06 6.20
C LEU A 48 17.00 0.83 7.10
N ALA A 49 17.43 1.98 6.57
CA ALA A 49 18.28 2.93 7.28
C ALA A 49 17.58 3.61 8.46
N ASN A 50 16.25 3.77 8.40
CA ASN A 50 15.45 4.46 9.41
C ASN A 50 14.61 3.51 10.29
N ARG A 51 14.89 2.19 10.29
CA ARG A 51 14.14 1.14 11.03
C ARG A 51 13.91 1.40 12.52
N ARG A 52 14.70 2.29 13.14
CA ARG A 52 14.69 2.58 14.59
C ARG A 52 14.30 4.02 14.94
N LEU A 53 14.00 4.87 13.95
CA LEU A 53 13.92 6.31 14.14
C LEU A 53 12.47 6.79 14.03
N THR A 54 11.72 6.66 15.13
CA THR A 54 10.40 7.27 15.33
C THR A 54 10.46 8.74 15.72
N GLY A 55 11.62 9.22 16.19
CA GLY A 55 11.77 10.60 16.68
C GLY A 55 11.23 10.78 18.10
N ASN A 56 10.75 9.70 18.73
CA ASN A 56 10.56 9.58 20.16
C ASN A 56 11.64 8.65 20.71
N THR A 57 12.56 9.20 21.47
CA THR A 57 13.76 8.50 21.98
C THR A 57 13.43 7.30 22.87
N GLU A 58 12.23 7.25 23.45
CA GLU A 58 11.77 6.13 24.29
C GLU A 58 11.23 4.97 23.43
N VAL A 59 10.54 5.26 22.34
CA VAL A 59 10.03 4.25 21.38
C VAL A 59 11.17 3.72 20.50
N ASP A 60 12.13 4.58 20.17
CA ASP A 60 13.30 4.25 19.33
C ASP A 60 14.23 3.21 19.96
N LYS A 61 14.20 3.09 21.29
CA LYS A 61 14.97 2.08 22.03
C LYS A 61 14.36 0.68 21.96
N SER A 62 13.05 0.57 21.74
CA SER A 62 12.30 -0.69 21.82
C SER A 62 11.73 -1.16 20.48
N LEU A 63 11.53 -0.27 19.50
CA LEU A 63 10.89 -0.58 18.23
C LEU A 63 11.96 -0.85 17.15
N ALA A 64 12.35 -2.10 17.00
CA ALA A 64 13.04 -2.57 15.81
C ALA A 64 12.01 -3.31 14.95
N LEU A 65 11.83 -2.88 13.70
CA LEU A 65 10.97 -3.60 12.77
C LEU A 65 11.49 -5.03 12.58
N ASN A 66 10.62 -6.02 12.74
CA ASN A 66 10.95 -7.39 12.42
C ASN A 66 10.94 -7.62 10.89
N GLU A 67 11.46 -8.75 10.42
CA GLU A 67 11.56 -9.03 8.97
C GLU A 67 10.20 -9.18 8.29
N GLU A 68 9.20 -9.66 9.03
CA GLU A 68 7.83 -9.82 8.56
C GLU A 68 7.16 -8.45 8.29
N GLU A 69 7.33 -7.50 9.20
CA GLU A 69 6.84 -6.13 9.06
C GLU A 69 7.50 -5.38 7.90
N VAL A 70 8.76 -5.68 7.60
CA VAL A 70 9.44 -5.12 6.43
C VAL A 70 8.83 -5.69 5.16
N SER A 71 8.55 -6.99 5.13
CA SER A 71 7.94 -7.67 3.99
C SER A 71 6.52 -7.17 3.70
N VAL A 72 5.68 -7.04 4.73
CA VAL A 72 4.30 -6.52 4.60
C VAL A 72 4.31 -5.11 4.00
N ARG A 73 5.24 -4.27 4.44
CA ARG A 73 5.27 -2.89 3.96
C ARG A 73 5.98 -2.73 2.62
N ASP A 74 6.86 -3.66 2.23
CA ASP A 74 7.32 -3.78 0.85
C ASP A 74 6.14 -4.03 -0.09
N LEU A 75 5.27 -4.95 0.28
CA LEU A 75 4.05 -5.23 -0.48
C LEU A 75 3.15 -4.00 -0.59
N TRP A 76 2.97 -3.23 0.48
CA TRP A 76 2.15 -2.00 0.42
C TRP A 76 2.75 -0.95 -0.50
N LEU A 77 4.08 -0.79 -0.52
CA LEU A 77 4.75 0.09 -1.48
C LEU A 77 4.51 -0.38 -2.92
N ARG A 78 4.63 -1.68 -3.16
CA ARG A 78 4.34 -2.26 -4.47
C ARG A 78 2.90 -1.99 -4.90
N LEU A 79 1.92 -2.20 -4.02
CA LEU A 79 0.51 -1.93 -4.31
C LEU A 79 0.30 -0.48 -4.79
N VAL A 80 0.87 0.50 -4.10
CA VAL A 80 0.76 1.92 -4.50
C VAL A 80 1.43 2.16 -5.86
N TYR A 81 2.66 1.68 -6.06
CA TYR A 81 3.38 1.89 -7.33
C TYR A 81 2.69 1.23 -8.50
N LEU A 82 2.28 -0.04 -8.37
CA LEU A 82 1.56 -0.77 -9.41
C LEU A 82 0.22 -0.11 -9.73
N THR A 83 -0.45 0.46 -8.73
CA THR A 83 -1.70 1.21 -8.97
C THR A 83 -1.44 2.47 -9.78
N LEU A 84 -0.41 3.24 -9.43
CA LEU A 84 -0.02 4.46 -10.16
C LEU A 84 0.43 4.17 -11.58
N GLU A 85 1.20 3.09 -11.79
CA GLU A 85 1.57 2.63 -13.13
C GLU A 85 0.34 2.15 -13.92
N GLY A 86 -0.57 1.41 -13.28
CA GLY A 86 -1.79 0.89 -13.90
C GLY A 86 -2.76 1.97 -14.38
N ILE A 87 -2.76 3.14 -13.75
CA ILE A 87 -3.53 4.31 -14.20
C ILE A 87 -2.75 5.24 -15.13
N GLY A 88 -1.50 4.90 -15.47
CA GLY A 88 -0.67 5.67 -16.38
C GLY A 88 -0.09 6.96 -15.80
N GLU A 89 0.04 7.08 -14.47
CA GLU A 89 0.73 8.21 -13.86
C GLU A 89 2.20 8.21 -14.34
N PRO A 90 2.71 9.33 -14.88
CA PRO A 90 4.05 9.38 -15.43
C PRO A 90 5.11 9.26 -14.31
N CYS A 91 6.02 8.30 -14.46
CA CYS A 91 7.23 8.18 -13.65
C CYS A 91 8.47 8.38 -14.54
N SER A 92 9.44 9.17 -14.09
CA SER A 92 10.69 9.39 -14.85
C SER A 92 11.73 8.27 -14.68
N GLN A 93 11.41 7.19 -13.95
CA GLN A 93 12.32 6.05 -13.75
C GLN A 93 11.79 4.76 -14.38
N THR A 94 12.73 3.86 -14.64
CA THR A 94 12.54 2.50 -15.14
C THR A 94 11.33 1.87 -14.49
N ARG A 95 10.37 1.43 -15.31
CA ARG A 95 9.22 0.60 -14.91
C ARG A 95 9.69 -0.42 -13.88
N ILE A 96 8.87 -0.75 -12.88
CA ILE A 96 9.19 -1.85 -11.96
C ILE A 96 9.64 -3.04 -12.81
N SER A 97 10.94 -3.32 -12.84
CA SER A 97 11.50 -4.44 -13.57
C SER A 97 11.18 -5.64 -12.71
N LEU A 98 9.99 -6.20 -12.95
CA LEU A 98 9.59 -7.53 -12.51
C LEU A 98 10.46 -8.54 -13.28
N ASP A 99 11.78 -8.50 -13.10
CA ASP A 99 12.72 -9.31 -13.89
C ASP A 99 12.57 -10.80 -13.60
N ASN A 100 11.76 -11.18 -12.60
CA ASN A 100 11.11 -12.49 -12.46
C ASN A 100 9.84 -12.32 -11.60
N PRO A 101 8.63 -12.24 -12.18
CA PRO A 101 7.42 -12.19 -11.37
C PRO A 101 7.27 -13.53 -10.65
N SER A 102 7.23 -13.49 -9.32
CA SER A 102 6.76 -14.63 -8.54
C SER A 102 5.27 -14.89 -8.86
N GLU A 103 4.78 -16.10 -8.59
CA GLU A 103 3.33 -16.40 -8.74
C GLU A 103 2.47 -15.42 -7.94
N ASP A 104 2.97 -14.97 -6.78
CA ASP A 104 2.35 -13.95 -5.93
C ASP A 104 2.25 -12.57 -6.61
N ASP A 105 3.25 -12.18 -7.41
CA ASP A 105 3.23 -10.90 -8.13
C ASP A 105 2.11 -10.87 -9.19
N THR A 106 1.77 -12.03 -9.77
CA THR A 106 0.67 -12.16 -10.73
C THR A 106 -0.69 -11.94 -10.05
N GLY A 107 -0.89 -12.52 -8.85
CA GLY A 107 -2.11 -12.33 -8.07
C GLY A 107 -2.30 -10.89 -7.62
N VAL A 108 -1.22 -10.25 -7.16
CA VAL A 108 -1.23 -8.82 -6.76
C VAL A 108 -1.56 -7.91 -7.94
N GLN A 109 -0.97 -8.14 -9.12
CA GLN A 109 -1.27 -7.36 -10.31
C GLN A 109 -2.73 -7.51 -10.76
N LEU A 110 -3.28 -8.72 -10.71
CA LEU A 110 -4.68 -8.98 -11.04
C LEU A 110 -5.62 -8.25 -10.08
N LEU A 111 -5.31 -8.25 -8.78
CA LEU A 111 -6.06 -7.50 -7.78
C LEU A 111 -6.05 -6.00 -8.07
N VAL A 112 -4.86 -5.42 -8.32
CA VAL A 112 -4.71 -4.00 -8.65
C VAL A 112 -5.56 -3.65 -9.88
N ASN A 113 -5.44 -4.43 -10.96
CA ASN A 113 -6.19 -4.20 -12.18
C ASN A 113 -7.72 -4.32 -11.98
N GLY A 114 -8.15 -5.28 -11.15
CA GLY A 114 -9.56 -5.47 -10.80
C GLY A 114 -10.12 -4.28 -10.03
N VAL A 115 -9.39 -3.79 -9.03
CA VAL A 115 -9.79 -2.63 -8.22
C VAL A 115 -9.79 -1.35 -9.05
N ILE A 116 -8.79 -1.13 -9.92
CA ILE A 116 -8.76 0.01 -10.86
C ILE A 116 -10.00 0.00 -11.75
N ARG A 117 -10.35 -1.16 -12.32
CA ARG A 117 -11.54 -1.30 -13.17
C ARG A 117 -12.81 -0.99 -12.39
N ALA A 118 -12.96 -1.54 -11.18
CA ALA A 118 -14.12 -1.29 -10.33
C ALA A 118 -14.26 0.20 -9.99
N PHE A 119 -13.16 0.86 -9.62
CA PHE A 119 -13.13 2.29 -9.35
C PHE A 119 -13.55 3.11 -10.58
N ASN A 120 -13.01 2.79 -11.77
CA ASN A 120 -13.35 3.46 -13.02
C ASN A 120 -14.83 3.25 -13.41
N ASN A 121 -15.43 2.15 -12.99
CA ASN A 121 -16.85 1.86 -13.17
C ASN A 121 -17.74 2.56 -12.13
N GLY A 122 -17.18 3.38 -11.23
CA GLY A 122 -17.91 4.13 -10.22
C GLY A 122 -18.22 3.35 -8.94
N TYR A 123 -17.61 2.18 -8.74
CA TYR A 123 -17.80 1.42 -7.51
C TYR A 123 -17.09 2.09 -6.33
N THR A 124 -17.74 2.03 -5.18
CA THR A 124 -17.10 2.25 -3.89
C THR A 124 -16.36 0.98 -3.44
N LEU A 125 -15.41 1.12 -2.51
CA LEU A 125 -14.70 -0.03 -1.93
C LEU A 125 -15.67 -1.06 -1.34
N GLU A 126 -16.72 -0.60 -0.65
CA GLU A 126 -17.69 -1.48 0.00
C GLU A 126 -18.61 -2.17 -1.01
N SER A 127 -19.03 -1.48 -2.07
CA SER A 127 -19.80 -2.12 -3.16
C SER A 127 -18.97 -3.15 -3.93
N PHE A 128 -17.67 -2.89 -4.15
CA PHE A 128 -16.80 -3.85 -4.82
C PHE A 128 -16.54 -5.10 -3.96
N LYS A 129 -16.31 -4.93 -2.65
CA LYS A 129 -16.22 -6.06 -1.72
C LYS A 129 -17.48 -6.91 -1.70
N LEU A 130 -18.66 -6.27 -1.74
CA LEU A 130 -19.94 -6.98 -1.80
C LEU A 130 -20.07 -7.78 -3.10
N GLU A 131 -19.70 -7.20 -4.24
CA GLU A 131 -19.72 -7.90 -5.54
C GLU A 131 -18.81 -9.13 -5.52
N MET A 132 -17.60 -9.02 -4.97
CA MET A 132 -16.69 -10.17 -4.80
C MET A 132 -17.30 -11.29 -3.93
N LEU A 133 -18.08 -10.93 -2.90
CA LEU A 133 -18.78 -11.92 -2.07
C LEU A 133 -19.89 -12.65 -2.84
N PHE A 134 -20.53 -11.98 -3.81
CA PHE A 134 -21.56 -12.57 -4.66
C PHE A 134 -21.00 -13.41 -5.80
N ASP A 135 -19.84 -13.03 -6.35
CA ASP A 135 -19.14 -13.77 -7.42
C ASP A 135 -18.47 -15.06 -6.93
N GLY A 136 -18.68 -15.45 -5.67
CA GLY A 136 -18.13 -16.68 -5.11
C GLY A 136 -16.63 -16.63 -4.83
N ALA A 137 -16.00 -15.45 -4.92
CA ALA A 137 -14.61 -15.22 -4.49
C ALA A 137 -14.50 -15.15 -2.96
N ARG A 138 -15.18 -16.06 -2.26
CA ARG A 138 -15.08 -16.19 -0.81
C ARG A 138 -13.71 -16.74 -0.47
N VAL A 139 -12.98 -15.96 0.30
CA VAL A 139 -11.78 -16.43 0.99
C VAL A 139 -12.27 -17.08 2.28
N ASP A 140 -12.17 -18.40 2.36
CA ASP A 140 -12.65 -19.17 3.51
C ASP A 140 -11.84 -18.89 4.79
N ASP A 141 -10.61 -18.40 4.64
CA ASP A 141 -9.74 -17.99 5.74
C ASP A 141 -10.00 -16.51 6.15
N PRO A 142 -10.48 -16.27 7.39
CA PRO A 142 -10.68 -14.92 7.92
C PRO A 142 -9.43 -14.02 7.88
N GLN A 143 -8.23 -14.60 8.04
CA GLN A 143 -6.98 -13.84 8.03
C GLN A 143 -6.66 -13.34 6.62
N GLN A 144 -6.77 -14.22 5.62
CA GLN A 144 -6.59 -13.85 4.22
C GLN A 144 -7.64 -12.86 3.75
N SER A 145 -8.89 -12.99 4.21
CA SER A 145 -9.95 -12.00 3.93
C SER A 145 -9.61 -10.62 4.49
N ALA A 146 -9.07 -10.54 5.70
CA ALA A 146 -8.63 -9.29 6.30
C ALA A 146 -7.45 -8.65 5.54
N LEU A 147 -6.46 -9.46 5.14
CA LEU A 147 -5.32 -9.00 4.32
C LEU A 147 -5.78 -8.46 2.97
N LEU A 148 -6.63 -9.20 2.27
CA LEU A 148 -7.19 -8.79 0.98
C LEU A 148 -7.97 -7.46 1.10
N SER A 149 -8.79 -7.33 2.15
CA SER A 149 -9.52 -6.10 2.46
C SER A 149 -8.59 -4.91 2.69
N GLN A 150 -7.45 -5.13 3.35
CA GLN A 150 -6.43 -4.12 3.56
C GLN A 150 -5.74 -3.73 2.24
N TRP A 151 -5.40 -4.69 1.39
CA TRP A 151 -4.77 -4.41 0.08
C TRP A 151 -5.70 -3.62 -0.83
N MET A 152 -6.96 -4.03 -0.95
CA MET A 152 -7.98 -3.30 -1.71
C MET A 152 -8.13 -1.86 -1.22
N ARG A 153 -8.06 -1.64 0.10
CA ARG A 153 -8.14 -0.31 0.69
C ARG A 153 -6.95 0.57 0.32
N ILE A 154 -5.73 0.03 0.32
CA ILE A 154 -4.52 0.76 -0.11
C ILE A 154 -4.66 1.20 -1.58
N ILE A 155 -5.11 0.29 -2.45
CA ILE A 155 -5.34 0.58 -3.86
C ILE A 155 -6.40 1.68 -4.01
N PHE A 156 -7.55 1.55 -3.33
CA PHE A 156 -8.63 2.54 -3.39
C PHE A 156 -8.19 3.93 -2.92
N ILE A 157 -7.48 4.01 -1.80
CA ILE A 157 -6.94 5.28 -1.29
C ILE A 157 -5.95 5.88 -2.31
N THR A 158 -5.13 5.04 -2.95
CA THR A 158 -4.20 5.51 -4.00
C THR A 158 -4.94 6.15 -5.17
N LEU A 159 -6.04 5.53 -5.61
CA LEU A 159 -6.90 6.07 -6.67
C LEU A 159 -7.59 7.38 -6.26
N GLN A 160 -8.10 7.45 -5.03
CA GLN A 160 -8.69 8.67 -4.47
C GLN A 160 -7.68 9.82 -4.42
N VAL A 161 -6.50 9.58 -3.83
CA VAL A 161 -5.41 10.57 -3.74
C VAL A 161 -4.93 11.03 -5.12
N HIS A 162 -4.99 10.16 -6.14
CA HIS A 162 -4.72 10.55 -7.52
C HIS A 162 -5.83 11.44 -8.09
N SER A 163 -7.10 11.10 -7.87
CA SER A 163 -8.27 11.84 -8.38
C SER A 163 -8.52 13.20 -7.73
N GLU A 164 -7.96 13.46 -6.55
CA GLU A 164 -8.05 14.75 -5.83
C GLU A 164 -7.17 15.88 -6.44
N LYS A 165 -6.42 15.59 -7.51
CA LYS A 165 -5.63 16.58 -8.26
C LYS A 165 -6.52 17.57 -9.02
#